data_AF-D6LHN4-F1
#
_entry.id   AF-D6LHN4-F1
#
_cell.length_a   1.000
_cell.length_b   1.000
_cell.length_c   1.000
_cell.angle_alpha   90.00
_cell.angle_beta   90.00
_cell.angle_gamma   90.00
#
_symmetry.space_group_name_H-M   'P 1'
#
loop_
_entity.id
_entity.type
_entity.pdbx_description
1 polymer ?
#
loop_
_entity_poly.entity_id
_entity_poly.type
_entity_poly.pdbx_seq_one_letter_code
_entity_poly.pdbx_strand_id
1 'polypeptide(L)' 'MKENQDTSFLKEVKKKLIDLDMTFSELRKKTSYSSDWGLRKALKNNKPAAVDEVQKILVEI' A
#
# COMPACT_ATOMS: atom_id res chain seq x y z
N MET A 1 -3.31 -3.92 -26.84
CA MET A 1 -3.21 -2.70 -26.01
C MET A 1 -2.99 -3.17 -24.58
N LYS A 2 -1.88 -2.79 -23.93
CA LYS A 2 -1.66 -3.15 -22.52
C LYS A 2 -2.73 -2.42 -21.72
N GLU A 3 -3.71 -3.15 -21.21
CA GLU A 3 -4.66 -2.61 -20.25
C GLU A 3 -3.86 -1.91 -19.16
N ASN A 4 -4.09 -0.61 -19.01
CA ASN A 4 -3.73 0.11 -17.81
C ASN A 4 -4.51 -0.58 -16.68
N GLN A 5 -3.95 -1.65 -16.10
CA GLN A 5 -4.32 -2.09 -14.77
C GLN A 5 -3.91 -0.96 -13.85
N ASP A 6 -4.78 0.03 -13.79
CA ASP A 6 -4.72 1.11 -12.85
C ASP A 6 -4.78 0.47 -11.47
N THR A 7 -3.66 0.62 -10.79
CA THR A 7 -3.39 0.12 -9.45
C THR A 7 -4.25 0.90 -8.46
N SER A 8 -5.57 0.64 -8.45
CA SER A 8 -6.56 1.39 -7.66
C SER A 8 -6.16 1.43 -6.20
N PHE A 9 -5.79 0.28 -5.64
CA PHE A 9 -5.45 0.17 -4.23
C PHE A 9 -4.21 0.97 -3.84
N LEU A 10 -3.13 0.93 -4.62
CA LEU A 10 -1.92 1.73 -4.31
C LEU A 10 -2.22 3.24 -4.38
N LYS A 11 -3.10 3.68 -5.29
CA LYS A 11 -3.54 5.07 -5.36
C LYS A 11 -4.37 5.45 -4.13
N GLU A 12 -5.28 4.59 -3.70
CA GLU A 12 -6.09 4.78 -2.50
C GLU A 12 -5.23 4.85 -1.24
N VAL A 13 -4.28 3.92 -1.08
CA VAL A 13 -3.31 3.94 0.02
C VAL A 13 -2.56 5.27 0.07
N LYS A 14 -2.07 5.77 -1.07
CA LYS A 14 -1.37 7.06 -1.10
C LYS A 14 -2.25 8.24 -0.66
N LYS A 15 -3.53 8.28 -1.06
CA LYS A 15 -4.46 9.33 -0.62
C LYS A 15 -4.67 9.26 0.88
N LYS A 16 -4.97 8.07 1.39
CA LYS A 16 -5.20 7.86 2.82
C LYS A 16 -3.97 8.19 3.68
N LEU A 17 -2.76 7.92 3.17
CA LEU A 17 -1.53 8.33 3.83
C LEU A 17 -1.36 9.85 3.92
N ILE A 18 -1.80 10.60 2.91
CA ILE A 18 -1.82 12.08 2.96
C ILE A 18 -2.82 12.55 4.03
N ASP A 19 -4.01 11.96 4.06
CA ASP A 19 -5.05 12.31 5.05
C ASP A 19 -4.59 12.03 6.49
N LEU A 20 -3.73 11.02 6.68
CA LEU A 20 -3.14 10.61 7.96
C LEU A 20 -1.82 11.32 8.30
N ASP A 21 -1.35 12.26 7.47
CA ASP A 21 -0.02 12.89 7.56
C ASP A 21 1.11 11.86 7.78
N MET A 22 1.03 10.75 7.06
CA MET A 22 1.93 9.60 7.20
C MET A 22 2.70 9.32 5.92
N THR A 23 3.98 9.02 6.04
CA THR A 23 4.81 8.62 4.91
C THR A 23 4.59 7.14 4.56
N PHE A 24 4.81 6.80 3.29
CA PHE A 24 4.78 5.40 2.86
C PHE A 24 5.82 4.52 3.58
N SER A 25 6.96 5.11 3.96
CA SER A 25 8.00 4.42 4.70
C SER A 25 7.54 4.06 6.11
N GLU A 26 6.75 4.92 6.76
CA GLU A 26 6.13 4.63 8.07
C GLU A 26 5.07 3.54 7.97
N LEU A 27 4.22 3.57 6.94
CA LEU A 27 3.31 2.46 6.66
C LEU A 27 4.07 1.15 6.51
N ARG A 28 5.15 1.15 5.73
CA ARG A 28 5.97 -0.06 5.52
C ARG A 28 6.63 -0.55 6.81
N LYS A 29 7.00 0.32 7.75
CA LYS A 29 7.51 -0.11 9.07
C LYS A 29 6.47 -0.88 9.89
N LYS A 30 5.18 -0.67 9.61
CA LYS A 30 4.08 -1.37 10.27
C LYS A 30 3.68 -2.68 9.54
N THR A 31 4.29 -2.98 8.40
CA THR A 31 4.02 -4.21 7.63
C THR A 31 5.18 -5.19 7.76
N SER A 32 4.98 -6.41 7.27
CA SER A 32 5.97 -7.48 7.15
C SER A 32 7.05 -7.21 6.08
N TYR A 33 6.95 -6.13 5.33
CA TYR A 33 7.85 -5.85 4.21
C TYR A 33 9.11 -5.11 4.65
N SER A 34 10.27 -5.64 4.25
CA SER A 34 11.58 -5.06 4.57
C SER A 34 11.94 -3.83 3.75
N SER A 35 11.29 -3.58 2.61
CA SER A 35 11.61 -2.46 1.72
C SER A 35 10.37 -1.78 1.16
N ASP A 36 10.45 -0.45 1.02
CA ASP A 36 9.41 0.37 0.38
C ASP A 36 9.10 -0.12 -1.04
N TRP A 37 10.14 -0.50 -1.79
CA TRP A 37 9.97 -1.00 -3.16
C TRP A 37 9.25 -2.36 -3.18
N GLY A 38 9.58 -3.26 -2.26
CA GLY A 38 8.90 -4.55 -2.12
C GLY A 38 7.41 -4.39 -1.82
N LEU A 39 7.06 -3.53 -0.86
CA LEU A 39 5.66 -3.22 -0.55
C LEU A 39 4.95 -2.56 -1.74
N ARG A 40 5.56 -1.55 -2.37
CA ARG A 40 4.99 -0.88 -3.55
C ARG A 40 4.71 -1.88 -4.68
N LYS A 41 5.65 -2.78 -4.97
CA LYS A 41 5.47 -3.80 -6.01
C LYS A 41 4.37 -4.80 -5.65
N ALA A 42 4.27 -5.20 -4.37
CA ALA A 42 3.23 -6.10 -3.91
C ALA A 42 1.84 -5.48 -4.03
N LEU A 43 1.67 -4.23 -3.60
CA LEU A 43 0.43 -3.48 -3.74
C LEU A 43 0.09 -3.20 -5.20
N LYS A 44 1.09 -2.87 -6.03
CA LYS A 44 0.90 -2.66 -7.47
C LYS A 44 0.36 -3.91 -8.16
N ASN A 45 0.77 -5.09 -7.69
CA ASN A 45 0.35 -6.37 -8.24
C ASN A 45 -0.88 -6.95 -7.51
N ASN A 46 -1.56 -6.16 -6.66
CA ASN A 46 -2.72 -6.60 -5.86
C ASN A 46 -2.47 -7.92 -5.12
N LYS A 47 -1.26 -8.11 -4.56
CA LYS A 47 -0.98 -9.31 -3.75
C LYS A 47 -1.92 -9.31 -2.53
N PRO A 48 -2.79 -10.32 -2.34
CA PRO A 48 -3.81 -10.31 -1.29
C PRO A 48 -3.23 -10.07 0.10
N ALA A 49 -2.15 -10.78 0.45
CA ALA A 49 -1.47 -10.62 1.74
C ALA A 49 -1.01 -9.17 2.01
N ALA A 50 -0.53 -8.45 0.98
CA ALA A 50 -0.10 -7.06 1.12
C ALA A 50 -1.29 -6.10 1.26
N VAL A 51 -2.35 -6.36 0.52
CA VAL A 51 -3.59 -5.57 0.56
C VAL A 51 -4.25 -5.71 1.93
N ASP A 52 -4.43 -6.95 2.40
CA ASP A 52 -5.05 -7.25 3.70
C ASP A 52 -4.25 -6.64 4.86
N GLU A 53 -2.93 -6.78 4.82
CA GLU A 53 -2.04 -6.24 5.86
C GLU A 53 -2.12 -4.71 5.91
N VAL A 54 -1.99 -4.05 4.75
CA VAL A 54 -2.08 -2.58 4.68
C VAL A 54 -3.47 -2.07 5.05
N GLN A 55 -4.52 -2.77 4.63
CA GLN A 55 -5.89 -2.38 4.94
C GLN A 55 -6.18 -2.46 6.44
N LYS A 56 -5.72 -3.52 7.14
CA LYS A 56 -5.84 -3.63 8.60
C LYS A 56 -5.15 -2.46 9.31
N ILE A 57 -3.90 -2.19 8.94
CA ILE A 57 -3.12 -1.09 9.53
C ILE A 57 -3.84 0.25 9.33
N LEU A 58 -4.34 0.52 8.12
CA LEU A 58 -5.02 1.78 7.81
C LEU A 58 -6.42 1.90 8.43
N VAL A 59 -7.03 0.81 8.91
CA VAL A 59 -8.31 0.84 9.63
C VAL A 59 -8.10 1.04 11.13
N GLU A 60 -6.97 0.57 11.67
CA GLU A 60 -6.62 0.68 13.09
C GLU A 60 -5.97 2.01 13.48
N ILE A 61 -5.59 2.84 12.50
CA ILE A 61 -5.06 4.20 12.69
C ILE A 61 -6.20 5.20 12.62
#